data_AF-A0A928FBU0-F1
#
_entry.id   AF-A0A928FBU0-F1
#
_cell.length_a   1.000
_cell.length_b   1.000
_cell.length_c   1.000
_cell.angle_alpha   90.00
_cell.angle_beta   90.00
_cell.angle_gamma   90.00
#
_symmetry.space_group_name_H-M   'P 1'
#
loop_
_entity.id
_entity.type
_entity.pdbx_description
1 polymer ?
#
loop_
_entity_poly.entity_id
_entity_poly.type
_entity_poly.pdbx_seq_one_letter_code
_entity_poly.pdbx_strand_id
1 'polypeptide(L)' 'MGLKEIRRQKGYSQLKVAMDLNMTREAISYYENGKRNPDLATLLILSKYFGRSIDYLITGKNYGE' A
#
# COMPACT_ATOMS: atom_id res chain seq x y z
N MET A 1 -2.85 7.37 -5.37
CA MET A 1 -1.87 6.81 -4.41
C MET A 1 -1.55 5.42 -4.91
N GLY A 2 -0.26 5.14 -5.15
CA GLY A 2 0.16 3.89 -5.77
C GLY A 2 -0.24 2.64 -4.99
N LEU A 3 -0.34 2.71 -3.66
CA LEU A 3 -0.82 1.61 -2.83
C LEU A 3 -2.21 1.09 -3.26
N LYS A 4 -3.15 2.01 -3.50
CA LYS A 4 -4.51 1.65 -3.93
C LYS A 4 -4.52 1.06 -5.35
N GLU A 5 -3.68 1.60 -6.21
CA GLU A 5 -3.54 1.17 -7.61
C GLU A 5 -2.95 -0.23 -7.71
N ILE A 6 -1.80 -0.50 -7.08
CA ILE A 6 -1.17 -1.82 -7.12
C ILE A 6 -2.03 -2.90 -6.47
N ARG A 7 -2.73 -2.56 -5.37
CA ARG A 7 -3.68 -3.49 -4.75
C ARG A 7 -4.77 -3.90 -5.73
N ARG A 8 -5.35 -2.92 -6.45
CA ARG A 8 -6.39 -3.17 -7.47
C ARG A 8 -5.85 -3.94 -8.67
N GLN A 9 -4.66 -3.60 -9.16
CA GLN A 9 -4.00 -4.33 -10.26
C GLN A 9 -3.75 -5.80 -9.91
N LYS A 10 -3.42 -6.11 -8.65
CA LYS A 10 -3.28 -7.48 -8.15
C LYS A 10 -4.63 -8.18 -7.87
N GLY A 11 -5.75 -7.49 -7.99
CA GLY A 11 -7.09 -8.03 -7.69
C GLY A 11 -7.35 -8.24 -6.20
N TYR A 12 -6.58 -7.62 -5.31
CA TYR A 12 -6.71 -7.83 -3.87
C TYR A 12 -7.76 -6.92 -3.23
N SER A 13 -8.54 -7.45 -2.30
CA SER A 13 -9.39 -6.63 -1.44
C SER A 13 -8.55 -5.97 -0.34
N GLN A 14 -9.06 -4.88 0.26
CA GLN A 14 -8.40 -4.25 1.42
C GLN A 14 -8.28 -5.23 2.59
N LEU A 15 -9.31 -6.06 2.80
CA LEU A 15 -9.34 -7.06 3.85
C LEU A 15 -8.26 -8.13 3.63
N LYS A 16 -8.05 -8.56 2.37
CA LYS A 16 -6.99 -9.52 2.05
C LYS A 16 -5.61 -8.99 2.46
N VAL A 17 -5.25 -7.80 1.98
CA VAL A 17 -3.94 -7.18 2.30
C VAL A 17 -3.78 -6.98 3.82
N ALA A 18 -4.86 -6.59 4.49
CA ALA A 18 -4.87 -6.43 5.93
C ALA A 18 -4.58 -7.75 6.65
N MET A 19 -5.24 -8.86 6.27
CA MET A 19 -5.00 -10.18 6.85
C MET A 19 -3.58 -10.67 6.55
N ASP A 20 -3.10 -10.52 5.32
CA ASP A 20 -1.77 -10.98 4.90
C ASP A 20 -0.64 -10.24 5.67
N LEU A 21 -0.88 -9.00 6.08
CA LEU A 21 0.11 -8.14 6.76
C LEU A 21 -0.15 -7.95 8.25
N ASN A 22 -1.11 -8.69 8.83
CA ASN A 22 -1.54 -8.55 10.22
C ASN A 22 -1.90 -7.09 10.60
N MET A 23 -2.63 -6.42 9.71
CA MET A 23 -3.16 -5.06 9.88
C MET A 23 -4.70 -5.09 9.89
N THR A 24 -5.32 -3.96 10.22
CA THR A 24 -6.77 -3.81 10.08
C THR A 24 -7.13 -3.35 8.66
N ARG A 25 -8.32 -3.73 8.19
CA ARG A 25 -8.85 -3.25 6.90
C ARG A 25 -9.00 -1.72 6.91
N GLU A 26 -9.35 -1.15 8.05
CA GLU A 26 -9.45 0.28 8.31
C GLU A 26 -8.11 0.98 8.10
N ALA A 27 -6.99 0.39 8.59
CA ALA A 27 -5.66 0.94 8.37
C ALA A 27 -5.33 1.02 6.88
N ILE A 28 -5.53 -0.07 6.13
CA ILE A 28 -5.32 -0.08 4.67
C ILE A 28 -6.20 0.99 3.98
N SER A 29 -7.47 1.07 4.36
CA SER A 29 -8.38 2.08 3.83
C SER A 29 -7.94 3.51 4.16
N TYR A 30 -7.43 3.76 5.36
CA TYR A 30 -6.96 5.08 5.76
C TYR A 30 -5.70 5.50 5.00
N TYR A 31 -4.77 4.58 4.76
CA TYR A 31 -3.61 4.83 3.91
C TYR A 31 -4.05 5.18 2.49
N GLU A 32 -4.87 4.33 1.87
CA GLU A 32 -5.32 4.50 0.48
C GLU A 32 -6.11 5.78 0.20
N ASN A 33 -6.75 6.34 1.22
CA ASN A 33 -7.55 7.55 1.11
C ASN A 33 -6.89 8.76 1.79
N GLY A 34 -5.63 8.66 2.23
CA GLY A 34 -4.88 9.76 2.83
C GLY A 34 -5.39 10.22 4.20
N LYS A 35 -6.24 9.44 4.87
CA LYS A 35 -6.75 9.76 6.22
C LYS A 35 -5.70 9.54 7.30
N ARG A 36 -4.75 8.65 7.04
CA ARG A 36 -3.59 8.38 7.89
C ARG A 36 -2.41 8.08 6.98
N ASN A 37 -1.21 8.53 7.35
CA ASN A 37 0.00 8.13 6.66
C ASN A 37 0.57 6.85 7.29
N PRO A 38 0.99 5.85 6.49
CA PRO A 38 1.77 4.73 6.98
C PRO A 38 3.13 5.23 7.47
N ASP A 39 3.65 4.66 8.55
CA ASP A 39 5.01 4.93 9.00
C ASP A 39 6.05 4.21 8.12
N LEU A 40 7.33 4.50 8.35
CA LEU A 40 8.41 3.93 7.54
C LEU A 40 8.46 2.40 7.61
N ALA A 41 8.18 1.81 8.77
CA ALA A 41 8.16 0.37 8.95
C ALA A 41 7.02 -0.27 8.13
N THR A 42 5.83 0.31 8.18
CA THR A 42 4.66 -0.11 7.39
C THR A 42 4.95 0.02 5.90
N LEU A 43 5.57 1.12 5.46
CA LEU A 43 5.95 1.33 4.07
C LEU A 43 6.95 0.27 3.59
N LEU A 44 7.93 -0.12 4.41
CA LEU A 44 8.86 -1.20 4.10
C LEU A 44 8.15 -2.55 3.95
N ILE A 45 7.18 -2.86 4.82
CA ILE A 45 6.38 -4.08 4.74
C ILE A 45 5.57 -4.11 3.45
N LEU A 46 4.85 -3.02 3.15
CA LEU A 46 4.06 -2.87 1.92
C LEU A 46 4.95 -2.96 0.67
N SER A 47 6.14 -2.34 0.71
CA SER A 47 7.12 -2.39 -0.39
C SER A 47 7.54 -3.81 -0.69
N LYS A 48 7.89 -4.60 0.34
CA LYS A 48 8.25 -6.01 0.19
C LYS A 48 7.07 -6.85 -0.30
N TYR A 49 5.87 -6.63 0.25
CA TYR A 49 4.67 -7.38 -0.10
C TYR A 49 4.26 -7.18 -1.57
N PHE A 50 4.32 -5.93 -2.06
CA PHE A 50 3.94 -5.61 -3.44
C PHE A 50 5.10 -5.67 -4.44
N GLY A 51 6.35 -5.77 -3.98
CA GLY A 51 7.55 -5.74 -4.83
C GLY A 51 7.74 -4.39 -5.54
N ARG A 52 7.40 -3.28 -4.85
CA ARG A 52 7.46 -1.91 -5.41
C ARG A 52 8.19 -0.97 -4.46
N SER A 53 8.78 0.10 -4.98
CA SER A 53 9.45 1.11 -4.16
C SER A 53 8.46 1.83 -3.24
N ILE A 54 8.94 2.34 -2.11
CA ILE A 54 8.13 3.17 -1.21
C ILE A 54 7.63 4.42 -1.95
N ASP A 55 8.46 5.03 -2.79
CA ASP A 55 8.09 6.18 -3.62
C ASP A 55 6.86 5.85 -4.48
N TYR A 56 6.89 4.73 -5.22
CA TYR A 56 5.75 4.28 -6.02
C TYR A 56 4.50 4.10 -5.16
N LEU A 57 4.60 3.47 -3.98
CA LEU A 57 3.44 3.25 -3.11
C LEU A 57 2.76 4.55 -2.67
N ILE A 58 3.52 5.64 -2.54
CA ILE A 58 3.01 6.95 -2.14
C ILE A 58 2.50 7.71 -3.38
N THR A 59 3.34 7.87 -4.40
CA THR A 59 3.11 8.76 -5.55
C THR A 59 2.29 8.12 -6.66
N GLY A 60 2.31 6.79 -6.79
CA GLY A 60 1.78 6.05 -7.94
C GLY A 60 2.64 6.14 -9.19
N LYS A 61 3.81 6.77 -9.12
CA LYS A 61 4.73 6.95 -10.25
C LYS A 61 5.93 6.03 -10.11
N ASN A 62 6.40 5.49 -11.21
CA ASN A 62 7.71 4.86 -11.25
C ASN A 62 8.75 5.97 -11.36
N TYR A 63 9.83 5.90 -10.59
CA TYR A 63 10.92 6.86 -10.69
C TYR A 63 11.75 6.53 -11.95
N GLY A 64 11.78 7.44 -12.91
CA GLY A 64 12.51 7.27 -14.18
C GLY A 64 11.65 6.97 -15.42
N GLU A 65 10.32 7.04 -15.30
CA GLU A 65 9.39 7.16 -16.44
C GLU A 65 8.97 8.62 -16.66
#